data_AF-A0A534UCK2-F1
#
_entry.id   AF-A0A534UCK2-F1
#
_cell.length_a   1.000
_cell.length_b   1.000
_cell.length_c   1.000
_cell.angle_alpha   90.00
_cell.angle_beta   90.00
_cell.angle_gamma   90.00
#
_symmetry.space_group_name_H-M   'P 1'
#
loop_
_entity.id
_entity.type
_entity.pdbx_description
1 polymer ?
#
loop_
_entity_poly.entity_id
_entity_poly.type
_entity_poly.pdbx_seq_one_letter_code
_entity_poly.pdbx_strand_id
1 'polypeptide(L)'
;MAFTRRQFLCRSFGAFGAAALAFERFGLFNALAQSAGDYKALVCIFLFGGNDAGNMVIPYTDYATYSAARQAAQLAIPQTSLLQISPPSIAGSVFGLHPSLTGLHELWGMGKLGVVCNVGPLVEPTNRTSYRNGTVRVPLNLFSHSDQQNQWQTSVSNGSSSAGWGGRIADNT
;
A
#
# COMPACT_ATOMS: atom_id res chain seq x y z
N MET A 1 -8.07 -22.08 47.65
CA MET A 1 -9.47 -21.58 47.67
C MET A 1 -10.03 -21.69 46.26
N ALA A 2 -11.20 -22.32 46.09
CA ALA A 2 -11.87 -22.39 44.79
C ALA A 2 -12.46 -21.02 44.43
N PHE A 3 -12.16 -20.52 43.23
CA PHE A 3 -12.78 -19.29 42.75
C PHE A 3 -14.26 -19.55 42.44
N THR A 4 -15.13 -18.65 42.90
CA THR A 4 -16.53 -18.68 42.49
C THR A 4 -16.65 -18.24 41.03
N ARG A 5 -17.64 -18.75 40.28
CA ARG A 5 -17.93 -18.33 38.90
C ARG A 5 -18.04 -16.81 38.75
N ARG A 6 -18.60 -16.12 39.76
CA ARG A 6 -18.71 -14.67 39.82
C ARG A 6 -17.34 -13.98 39.92
N GLN A 7 -16.44 -14.50 40.73
CA GLN A 7 -15.08 -13.96 40.87
C GLN A 7 -14.25 -14.17 39.59
N PHE A 8 -14.44 -15.29 38.89
CA PHE A 8 -13.83 -15.52 37.57
C PHE A 8 -14.31 -14.48 36.56
N LEU A 9 -15.63 -14.30 36.42
CA LEU A 9 -16.19 -13.32 35.47
C LEU A 9 -15.76 -11.88 35.78
N CYS A 10 -15.83 -11.42 37.04
CA CYS A 10 -15.41 -10.06 37.38
C CYS A 10 -13.92 -9.81 37.11
N ARG A 11 -13.05 -10.82 37.29
CA ARG A 11 -11.61 -10.68 37.04
C ARG A 11 -11.25 -10.80 35.56
N SER A 12 -11.94 -11.66 34.81
CA SER A 12 -11.75 -11.80 33.36
C SER A 12 -12.23 -10.57 32.59
N PHE A 13 -13.33 -9.92 33.01
CA PHE A 13 -13.83 -8.69 32.37
C PHE A 13 -13.11 -7.41 32.83
N GLY A 14 -12.51 -7.38 34.02
CA GLY A 14 -11.66 -6.26 34.46
C GLY A 14 -10.42 -6.06 33.59
N ALA A 15 -9.89 -7.15 33.01
CA ALA A 15 -8.77 -7.11 32.06
C ALA A 15 -9.20 -6.65 30.64
N PHE A 16 -10.48 -6.79 30.27
CA PHE A 16 -11.02 -6.26 29.01
C PHE A 16 -11.37 -4.77 29.08
N GLY A 17 -11.60 -4.20 30.27
CA GLY A 17 -11.81 -2.76 30.43
C GLY A 17 -10.58 -1.92 30.04
N ALA A 18 -9.37 -2.44 30.27
CA ALA A 18 -8.14 -1.78 29.84
C ALA A 18 -7.95 -1.81 28.30
N ALA A 19 -8.53 -2.79 27.60
CA ALA A 19 -8.52 -2.85 26.14
C ALA A 19 -9.53 -1.87 25.51
N ALA A 20 -10.62 -1.52 26.21
CA ALA A 20 -11.55 -0.48 25.77
C ALA A 20 -10.93 0.92 25.80
N LEU A 21 -10.05 1.20 26.76
CA LEU A 21 -9.28 2.46 26.83
C LEU A 21 -8.23 2.60 25.72
N ALA A 22 -7.79 1.49 25.12
CA ALA A 22 -6.98 1.53 23.90
C ALA A 22 -7.83 1.84 22.65
N PHE A 23 -9.14 1.57 22.68
CA PHE A 23 -10.09 1.91 21.62
C PHE A 23 -10.54 3.38 21.69
N GLU A 24 -10.53 4.01 22.88
CA GLU A 24 -10.79 5.45 23.02
C GLU A 24 -9.74 6.32 22.31
N ARG A 25 -8.52 5.81 22.09
CA ARG A 25 -7.49 6.53 21.33
C ARG A 25 -7.76 6.62 19.83
N PHE A 26 -8.65 5.78 19.28
CA PHE A 26 -9.16 6.03 17.93
C PHE A 26 -10.16 7.20 17.87
N GLY A 27 -10.77 7.56 19.00
CA GLY A 27 -11.65 8.73 19.10
C GLY A 27 -10.91 10.07 19.05
N LEU A 28 -9.61 10.09 19.40
CA LEU A 28 -8.76 11.28 19.33
C LEU A 28 -8.42 11.71 17.89
N PHE A 29 -8.52 10.81 16.90
CA PHE A 29 -8.39 11.19 15.48
C PHE A 29 -9.52 12.14 15.02
N ASN A 30 -10.72 12.07 15.63
CA ASN A 30 -11.81 12.98 15.30
C ASN A 30 -11.55 14.42 15.80
N ALA A 31 -10.82 14.58 16.90
CA ALA A 31 -10.60 15.91 17.50
C ALA A 31 -9.69 16.81 16.65
N LEU A 32 -8.79 16.24 15.85
CA LEU A 32 -7.95 17.00 14.91
C LEU A 32 -8.59 17.23 13.53
N ALA A 33 -9.65 16.50 13.20
CA ALA A 33 -10.41 16.70 11.96
C ALA A 33 -11.37 17.90 12.04
N GLN A 34 -11.56 18.48 13.23
CA GLN A 34 -12.61 19.46 13.54
C GLN A 34 -12.42 20.85 12.88
N SER A 35 -11.34 21.10 12.14
CA SER A 35 -11.11 22.37 11.43
C SER A 35 -11.39 22.33 9.92
N ALA A 36 -11.68 21.15 9.34
CA ALA A 36 -12.08 21.04 7.95
C ALA A 36 -13.61 21.11 7.84
N GLY A 37 -14.13 22.06 7.05
CA GLY A 37 -15.57 22.18 6.79
C GLY A 37 -16.21 20.93 6.14
N ASP A 38 -15.38 20.08 5.53
CA ASP A 38 -15.77 18.82 4.89
C ASP A 38 -14.97 17.64 5.48
N TYR A 39 -15.62 16.50 5.62
CA TYR A 39 -15.00 15.26 6.08
C TYR A 39 -13.91 14.78 5.11
N LYS A 40 -12.70 14.52 5.63
CA LYS A 40 -11.58 13.96 4.88
C LYS A 40 -11.14 12.66 5.54
N ALA A 41 -11.05 11.60 4.74
CA ALA A 41 -10.51 10.30 5.17
C ALA A 41 -9.49 9.80 4.15
N LEU A 42 -8.42 9.17 4.66
CA LEU A 42 -7.47 8.41 3.86
C LEU A 42 -7.63 6.93 4.20
N VAL A 43 -7.90 6.13 3.17
CA VAL A 43 -8.00 4.66 3.29
C VAL A 43 -6.79 4.04 2.60
N CYS A 44 -5.92 3.39 3.36
CA CYS A 44 -4.78 2.67 2.85
C CYS A 44 -5.09 1.16 2.82
N ILE A 45 -5.14 0.58 1.63
CA ILE A 45 -5.36 -0.87 1.46
C ILE A 45 -4.00 -1.51 1.19
N PHE A 46 -3.60 -2.42 2.08
CA PHE A 46 -2.39 -3.20 1.92
C PHE A 46 -2.72 -4.63 1.46
N LEU A 47 -2.28 -4.97 0.25
CA LEU A 47 -2.50 -6.27 -0.36
C LEU A 47 -1.34 -7.21 0.01
N PHE A 48 -1.47 -7.96 1.11
CA PHE A 48 -0.44 -8.85 1.66
C PHE A 48 -0.18 -10.07 0.75
N GLY A 49 0.67 -9.89 -0.28
CA GLY A 49 1.12 -10.94 -1.19
C GLY A 49 0.16 -11.30 -2.34
N GLY A 50 -1.06 -10.77 -2.34
CA GLY A 50 -2.10 -11.12 -3.32
C GLY A 50 -2.08 -10.32 -4.63
N ASN A 51 -1.17 -9.36 -4.81
CA ASN A 51 -1.18 -8.44 -5.95
C ASN A 51 0.05 -8.60 -6.85
N ASP A 52 -0.14 -9.06 -8.10
CA ASP A 52 0.83 -8.88 -9.18
C ASP A 52 0.61 -7.52 -9.85
N ALA A 53 1.36 -6.51 -9.38
CA ALA A 53 1.24 -5.15 -9.90
C ALA A 53 1.49 -5.05 -11.41
N GLY A 54 2.31 -5.94 -12.00
CA GLY A 54 2.57 -5.90 -13.43
C GLY A 54 1.43 -6.46 -14.28
N ASN A 55 0.45 -7.12 -13.67
CA ASN A 55 -0.80 -7.49 -14.31
C ASN A 55 -1.94 -6.52 -13.98
N MET A 56 -1.74 -5.54 -13.09
CA MET A 56 -2.75 -4.51 -12.80
C MET A 56 -2.77 -3.36 -13.80
N VAL A 57 -1.58 -2.88 -14.19
CA VAL A 57 -1.41 -1.74 -15.12
C VAL A 57 -0.38 -2.14 -16.17
N ILE A 58 -0.85 -2.40 -17.38
CA ILE A 58 -0.07 -3.00 -18.47
C ILE A 58 0.18 -1.96 -19.55
N PRO A 59 1.40 -1.82 -20.10
CA PRO A 59 1.64 -0.94 -21.23
C PRO A 59 0.91 -1.48 -22.46
N TYR A 60 -0.17 -0.80 -22.89
CA TYR A 60 -0.95 -1.24 -24.05
C TYR A 60 -0.21 -0.92 -25.35
N THR A 61 0.40 0.26 -25.45
CA THR A 61 1.18 0.67 -26.63
C THR A 61 2.46 -0.17 -26.77
N ASP A 62 3.10 -0.55 -25.65
CA ASP A 62 4.29 -1.41 -25.61
C ASP A 62 3.96 -2.83 -25.09
N TYR A 63 2.84 -3.38 -25.56
CA TYR A 63 2.35 -4.68 -25.10
C TYR A 63 3.31 -5.83 -25.44
N ALA A 64 4.05 -5.73 -26.55
CA ALA A 64 5.00 -6.77 -26.96
C ALA A 64 6.09 -7.00 -25.91
N THR A 65 6.62 -5.92 -25.30
CA THR A 65 7.63 -6.00 -24.24
C THR A 65 7.05 -6.65 -22.98
N TYR A 66 5.83 -6.28 -22.58
CA TYR A 66 5.11 -6.93 -21.47
C TYR A 66 4.89 -8.42 -21.72
N SER A 67 4.35 -8.77 -22.89
CA SER A 67 4.04 -10.14 -23.26
C SER A 67 5.30 -11.01 -23.26
N ALA A 68 6.39 -10.53 -23.89
CA ALA A 68 7.66 -11.24 -23.91
C ALA A 68 8.21 -11.56 -22.51
N ALA A 69 8.02 -10.66 -21.54
CA ALA A 69 8.46 -10.86 -20.17
C ALA A 69 7.58 -11.82 -19.35
N ARG A 70 6.33 -12.07 -19.76
CA ARG A 70 5.30 -12.75 -18.95
C ARG A 70 4.80 -14.05 -19.55
N GLN A 71 4.84 -14.18 -20.88
CA GLN A 71 4.23 -15.28 -21.64
C GLN A 71 4.83 -16.64 -21.30
N ALA A 72 6.14 -16.72 -21.05
CA ALA A 72 6.83 -17.97 -20.71
C ALA A 72 6.26 -18.61 -19.42
N ALA A 73 5.76 -17.80 -18.50
CA ALA A 73 5.10 -18.25 -17.27
C ALA A 73 3.57 -18.32 -17.40
N GLN A 74 3.02 -18.11 -18.60
CA GLN A 74 1.58 -18.05 -18.86
C GLN A 74 0.85 -16.97 -18.04
N LEU A 75 1.56 -15.90 -17.66
CA LEU A 75 1.01 -14.80 -16.87
C LEU A 75 0.55 -13.61 -17.71
N ALA A 76 0.81 -13.62 -19.02
CA ALA A 76 0.44 -12.52 -19.90
C ALA A 76 -1.08 -12.47 -20.12
N ILE A 77 -1.69 -11.33 -19.86
CA ILE A 77 -3.11 -11.09 -20.09
C ILE A 77 -3.32 -10.64 -21.54
N PRO A 78 -4.25 -11.24 -22.31
CA PRO A 78 -4.49 -10.88 -23.70
C PRO A 78 -4.75 -9.38 -23.87
N GLN A 79 -4.00 -8.73 -24.77
CA GLN A 79 -4.08 -7.29 -25.02
C GLN A 79 -5.51 -6.80 -25.26
N THR A 80 -6.30 -7.55 -26.03
CA THR A 80 -7.70 -7.23 -26.38
C THR A 80 -8.67 -7.29 -25.21
N SER A 81 -8.28 -7.92 -24.09
CA SER A 81 -9.09 -7.98 -22.87
C SER A 81 -8.85 -6.80 -21.93
N LEU A 82 -7.80 -6.01 -22.17
CA LEU A 82 -7.39 -4.94 -21.27
C LEU A 82 -8.34 -3.75 -21.32
N LEU A 83 -8.64 -3.19 -20.14
CA LEU A 83 -9.45 -2.00 -20.01
C LEU A 83 -8.57 -0.76 -20.23
N GLN A 84 -8.62 -0.17 -21.43
CA GLN A 84 -7.71 0.90 -21.81
C GLN A 84 -7.90 2.18 -20.98
N ILE A 85 -6.77 2.79 -20.61
CA ILE A 85 -6.66 4.11 -19.99
C ILE A 85 -5.55 4.91 -20.68
N SER A 86 -5.76 6.23 -20.81
CA SER A 86 -4.83 7.13 -21.53
C SER A 86 -4.41 8.27 -20.61
N PRO A 87 -3.33 8.11 -19.84
CA PRO A 87 -2.92 9.10 -18.85
C PRO A 87 -2.46 10.41 -19.48
N PRO A 88 -3.05 11.56 -19.12
CA PRO A 88 -2.64 12.87 -19.65
C PRO A 88 -1.18 13.22 -19.34
N SER A 89 -0.62 12.70 -18.25
CA SER A 89 0.76 12.92 -17.83
C SER A 89 1.80 12.26 -18.74
N ILE A 90 1.39 11.32 -19.60
CA ILE A 90 2.28 10.60 -20.53
C ILE A 90 1.59 10.54 -21.90
N ALA A 91 1.49 11.70 -22.55
CA ALA A 91 0.82 11.84 -23.84
C ALA A 91 1.35 10.82 -24.87
N GLY A 92 0.43 10.20 -25.61
CA GLY A 92 0.75 9.21 -26.64
C GLY A 92 0.96 7.77 -26.14
N SER A 93 1.00 7.55 -24.82
CA SER A 93 1.04 6.20 -24.24
C SER A 93 -0.35 5.77 -23.78
N VAL A 94 -0.78 4.58 -24.22
CA VAL A 94 -1.98 3.91 -23.72
C VAL A 94 -1.56 2.80 -22.78
N PHE A 95 -2.25 2.68 -21.67
CA PHE A 95 -2.13 1.58 -20.72
C PHE A 95 -3.44 0.79 -20.69
N GLY A 96 -3.39 -0.42 -20.16
CA GLY A 96 -4.54 -1.27 -19.94
C GLY A 96 -4.60 -1.70 -18.49
N LEU A 97 -5.75 -1.54 -17.85
CA LEU A 97 -6.03 -2.16 -16.56
C LEU A 97 -6.40 -3.62 -16.75
N HIS A 98 -6.13 -4.44 -15.73
CA HIS A 98 -6.61 -5.83 -15.66
C HIS A 98 -8.13 -5.89 -15.92
N PRO A 99 -8.65 -6.91 -16.66
CA PRO A 99 -10.08 -7.02 -17.00
C PRO A 99 -11.03 -6.99 -15.79
N SER A 100 -10.59 -7.52 -14.66
CA SER A 100 -11.35 -7.52 -13.39
C SER A 100 -11.39 -6.18 -12.66
N LEU A 101 -10.64 -5.16 -13.10
CA LEU A 101 -10.58 -3.83 -12.45
C LEU A 101 -11.61 -2.86 -13.03
N THR A 102 -12.81 -3.35 -13.36
CA THR A 102 -13.89 -2.53 -13.96
C THR A 102 -14.26 -1.33 -13.10
N GLY A 103 -14.36 -1.50 -11.77
CA GLY A 103 -14.64 -0.39 -10.85
C GLY A 103 -13.54 0.69 -10.84
N LEU A 104 -12.27 0.31 -10.99
CA LEU A 104 -11.20 1.29 -11.14
C LEU A 104 -11.24 1.97 -12.52
N HIS A 105 -11.62 1.23 -13.57
CA HIS A 105 -11.81 1.80 -14.91
C HIS A 105 -12.96 2.81 -14.95
N GLU A 106 -14.05 2.59 -14.21
CA GLU A 106 -15.12 3.56 -14.01
C GLU A 106 -14.61 4.83 -13.31
N LEU A 107 -13.86 4.67 -12.20
CA LEU A 107 -13.24 5.81 -11.51
C LEU A 107 -12.27 6.58 -12.40
N TRP A 108 -11.54 5.89 -13.28
CA TRP A 108 -10.72 6.53 -14.32
C TRP A 108 -11.56 7.39 -15.26
N GLY A 109 -12.67 6.85 -15.78
CA GLY A 109 -13.61 7.59 -16.64
C GLY A 109 -14.20 8.84 -15.96
N MET A 110 -14.31 8.83 -14.63
CA MET A 110 -14.74 9.98 -13.83
C MET A 110 -13.62 10.98 -13.48
N GLY A 111 -12.37 10.72 -13.88
CA GLY A 111 -11.21 11.53 -13.48
C GLY A 111 -10.85 11.39 -12.00
N LYS A 112 -11.25 10.29 -11.34
CA LYS A 112 -11.05 10.02 -9.90
C LYS A 112 -9.99 8.95 -9.61
N LEU A 113 -9.27 8.47 -10.62
CA LEU A 113 -8.18 7.52 -10.46
C LEU A 113 -6.85 8.14 -10.91
N GLY A 114 -5.83 8.05 -10.05
CA GLY A 114 -4.44 8.28 -10.39
C GLY A 114 -3.63 7.02 -10.15
N VAL A 115 -2.65 6.75 -11.01
CA VAL A 115 -1.71 5.63 -10.88
C VAL A 115 -0.31 6.20 -10.71
N VAL A 116 0.40 5.73 -9.69
CA VAL A 116 1.82 6.04 -9.48
C VAL A 116 2.62 4.76 -9.67
N CYS A 117 3.45 4.73 -10.70
CA CYS A 117 4.30 3.59 -11.05
C CYS A 117 5.69 3.73 -10.43
N ASN A 118 6.46 2.63 -10.44
CA ASN A 118 7.84 2.58 -9.96
C ASN A 118 8.02 3.08 -8.52
N VAL A 119 7.04 2.78 -7.67
CA VAL A 119 7.06 3.14 -6.26
C VAL A 119 7.73 2.02 -5.45
N GLY A 120 8.61 2.39 -4.52
CA GLY A 120 9.28 1.47 -3.61
C GLY A 120 9.97 2.23 -2.48
N PRO A 121 10.45 1.52 -1.45
CA PRO A 121 11.25 2.13 -0.39
C PRO A 121 12.52 2.76 -0.98
N LEU A 122 12.87 3.96 -0.50
CA LEU A 122 14.10 4.66 -0.84
C LEU A 122 14.79 5.14 0.43
N VAL A 123 16.12 5.10 0.43
CA VAL A 123 16.96 5.74 1.47
C VAL A 123 17.33 7.16 1.05
N GLU A 124 17.60 7.35 -0.23
CA GLU A 124 17.92 8.64 -0.85
C GLU A 124 17.53 8.61 -2.34
N PRO A 125 17.41 9.77 -3.00
CA PRO A 125 17.17 9.84 -4.44
C PRO A 125 18.20 9.02 -5.21
N THR A 126 17.73 8.18 -6.15
CA THR A 126 18.58 7.23 -6.87
C THR A 126 18.20 7.15 -8.34
N ASN A 127 19.08 6.57 -9.16
CA ASN A 127 18.80 6.22 -10.54
C ASN A 127 19.47 4.87 -10.90
N ARG A 128 19.17 4.37 -12.10
CA ARG A 128 19.68 3.06 -12.55
C ARG A 128 21.20 2.97 -12.55
N THR A 129 21.88 4.04 -12.94
CA THR A 129 23.35 4.07 -13.05
C THR A 129 24.00 4.07 -11.68
N SER A 130 23.54 4.93 -10.76
CA SER A 130 24.08 4.98 -9.39
C SER A 130 23.81 3.67 -8.63
N TYR A 131 22.64 3.06 -8.83
CA TYR A 131 22.33 1.73 -8.30
C TYR A 131 23.30 0.66 -8.81
N ARG A 132 23.50 0.58 -10.14
CA ARG A 132 24.39 -0.41 -10.77
C ARG A 132 25.86 -0.24 -10.38
N ASN A 133 26.30 1.00 -10.21
CA ASN A 133 27.67 1.32 -9.84
C ASN A 133 27.90 1.27 -8.32
N GLY A 134 26.86 1.03 -7.51
CA GLY A 134 26.97 0.97 -6.05
C GLY A 134 27.32 2.31 -5.39
N THR A 135 26.98 3.44 -6.03
CA THR A 135 27.37 4.78 -5.55
C THR A 135 26.28 5.48 -4.73
N VAL A 136 25.25 4.75 -4.32
CA VAL A 136 24.07 5.26 -3.64
C VAL A 136 23.64 4.26 -2.58
N ARG A 137 23.12 4.74 -1.45
CA ARG A 137 22.56 3.88 -0.42
C ARG A 137 21.23 3.30 -0.90
N VAL A 138 21.07 1.99 -0.70
CA VAL A 138 19.85 1.25 -1.03
C VAL A 138 19.15 0.80 0.25
N PRO A 139 17.84 0.51 0.19
CA PRO A 139 17.13 -0.06 1.33
C PRO A 139 17.82 -1.31 1.88
N LEU A 140 17.71 -1.51 3.20
CA LEU A 140 18.21 -2.71 3.85
C LEU A 140 17.54 -3.94 3.23
N ASN A 141 18.32 -4.97 2.91
CA ASN A 141 17.85 -6.21 2.30
C ASN A 141 16.93 -5.96 1.07
N LEU A 142 17.34 -5.06 0.17
CA LEU A 142 16.62 -4.84 -1.09
C LEU A 142 16.32 -6.19 -1.78
N PHE A 143 15.11 -6.32 -2.32
CA PHE A 143 14.49 -7.55 -2.85
C PHE A 143 13.93 -8.54 -1.81
N SER A 144 14.14 -8.34 -0.51
CA SER A 144 13.42 -9.08 0.54
C SER A 144 12.00 -8.56 0.69
N HIS A 145 11.01 -9.43 0.45
CA HIS A 145 9.61 -9.07 0.60
C HIS A 145 9.26 -8.72 2.05
N SER A 146 9.74 -9.47 3.04
CA SER A 146 9.42 -9.21 4.45
C SER A 146 10.02 -7.90 4.93
N ASP A 147 11.27 -7.61 4.54
CA ASP A 147 11.94 -6.38 4.96
C ASP A 147 11.31 -5.16 4.29
N GLN A 148 11.01 -5.22 3.00
CA GLN A 148 10.34 -4.12 2.31
C GLN A 148 8.92 -3.86 2.83
N GLN A 149 8.19 -4.88 3.27
CA GLN A 149 6.91 -4.69 3.94
C GLN A 149 7.06 -3.95 5.27
N ASN A 150 8.06 -4.31 6.08
CA ASN A 150 8.37 -3.57 7.30
C ASN A 150 8.75 -2.11 6.98
N GLN A 151 9.56 -1.86 5.96
CA GLN A 151 9.94 -0.52 5.53
C GLN A 151 8.73 0.31 5.09
N TRP A 152 7.77 -0.28 4.37
CA TRP A 152 6.52 0.37 4.00
C TRP A 152 5.63 0.74 5.20
N GLN A 153 5.52 -0.16 6.17
CA GLN A 153 4.70 0.07 7.36
C GLN A 153 5.35 1.03 8.35
N THR A 154 6.67 1.11 8.35
CA THR A 154 7.45 1.91 9.32
C THR A 154 8.00 3.19 8.71
N SER A 155 8.02 3.35 7.39
CA SER A 155 8.73 4.44 6.70
C SER A 155 10.22 4.55 7.05
N VAL A 156 10.84 3.46 7.50
CA VAL A 156 12.28 3.37 7.80
C VAL A 156 12.92 2.45 6.78
N SER A 157 13.60 3.01 5.78
CA SER A 157 14.17 2.22 4.66
C SER A 157 15.60 1.71 4.91
N ASN A 158 16.33 2.28 5.86
CA ASN A 158 17.75 1.99 6.12
C ASN A 158 17.97 1.07 7.35
N GLY A 159 16.91 0.45 7.86
CA GLY A 159 16.93 -0.36 9.07
C GLY A 159 15.60 -1.08 9.29
N SER A 160 15.45 -1.72 10.45
CA SER A 160 14.18 -2.32 10.89
C SER A 160 13.56 -1.46 12.00
N SER A 161 12.24 -1.39 12.06
CA SER A 161 11.53 -0.71 13.14
C SER A 161 10.28 -1.50 13.55
N SER A 162 9.96 -1.46 14.84
CA SER A 162 8.69 -1.99 15.38
C SER A 162 7.59 -0.92 15.45
N ALA A 163 7.92 0.36 15.22
CA ALA A 163 6.97 1.46 15.24
C ALA A 163 6.50 1.79 13.81
N GLY A 164 5.21 1.64 13.55
CA GLY A 164 4.59 2.00 12.27
C GLY A 164 4.42 3.51 12.09
N TRP A 165 4.40 4.01 10.85
CA TRP A 165 4.20 5.45 10.60
C TRP A 165 2.84 5.93 11.08
N GLY A 166 1.79 5.12 10.96
CA GLY A 166 0.44 5.50 11.42
C GLY A 166 0.38 5.70 12.93
N GLY A 167 1.03 4.83 13.70
CA GLY A 167 1.17 4.99 15.16
C GLY A 167 1.97 6.23 15.52
N ARG A 168 3.11 6.47 14.84
CA ARG A 168 3.91 7.68 15.07
C ARG A 168 3.18 8.97 14.72
N ILE A 169 2.29 8.96 13.72
CA ILE A 169 1.45 10.13 13.44
C ILE A 169 0.48 10.37 14.60
N ALA A 170 -0.12 9.31 15.15
CA ALA A 170 -1.07 9.40 16.27
C ALA A 170 -0.43 9.78 17.61
N ASP A 171 0.81 9.38 17.86
CA ASP A 171 1.53 9.69 19.10
C ASP A 171 2.11 11.12 19.11
N ASN A 172 2.31 11.73 17.93
CA ASN A 172 2.84 13.08 17.77
C ASN A 172 1.73 14.16 17.67
N THR A 173 0.49 13.79 18.01
CA THR A 173 -0.67 14.68 18.10
C THR A 173 -1.20 14.72 19.52
#